data_AF-A0A9D6FJH0-F1
#
_entry.id   AF-A0A9D6FJH0-F1
#
_cell.length_a   1.000
_cell.length_b   1.000
_cell.length_c   1.000
_cell.angle_alpha   90.00
_cell.angle_beta   90.00
_cell.angle_gamma   90.00
#
_symmetry.space_group_name_H-M   'P 1'
#
loop_
_entity.id
_entity.type
_entity.pdbx_description
1 polymer ?
#
loop_
_entity_poly.entity_id
_entity_poly.type
_entity_poly.pdbx_seq_one_letter_code
_entity_poly.pdbx_strand_id
1 'polypeptide(L)'
;MHSTLSVSRRRVPLQGLLAMLLQVVLCDAPHGSAAASSSINPPPAGKLYHGVYPGGQTGEEDDVTLGDLTSYQGTVRKTAAWVYFSNNWYSDRHFPLAMATWIRDAGSVPFIRLMLRDSPEQNRPNRIFTLKRILKGDFDKDLRAWAAAARDFGTPIIVECGTEVDGERFPWNGKWNGGGANKNVLGRLRISDQTIAKRHPSPEAEPSSKAIGKR
;
A
#
# COMPACT_ATOMS: atom_id res chain seq x y z
N MET A 1 -66.34 -31.83 -8.69
CA MET A 1 -65.10 -31.14 -8.31
C MET A 1 -64.26 -32.10 -7.48
N HIS A 2 -62.93 -32.08 -7.70
CA HIS A 2 -61.86 -32.84 -7.06
C HIS A 2 -61.52 -34.21 -7.66
N SER A 3 -60.67 -34.15 -8.69
CA SER A 3 -59.84 -35.25 -9.17
C SER A 3 -58.69 -35.52 -8.20
N THR A 4 -58.46 -36.79 -7.86
CA THR A 4 -57.21 -37.27 -7.24
C THR A 4 -56.67 -38.41 -8.08
N LEU A 5 -55.57 -38.14 -8.79
CA LEU A 5 -54.85 -39.13 -9.58
C LEU A 5 -53.83 -39.84 -8.68
N SER A 6 -53.98 -41.16 -8.58
CA SER A 6 -53.13 -42.09 -7.86
C SER A 6 -51.85 -42.40 -8.64
N VAL A 7 -50.72 -42.39 -7.95
CA VAL A 7 -49.37 -42.62 -8.49
C VAL A 7 -49.15 -44.11 -8.76
N SER A 8 -48.98 -44.47 -10.04
CA SER A 8 -48.60 -45.82 -10.46
C SER A 8 -47.08 -45.98 -10.48
N ARG A 9 -46.57 -46.89 -9.65
CA ARG A 9 -45.18 -47.36 -9.65
C ARG A 9 -44.83 -48.03 -10.99
N ARG A 10 -43.68 -47.67 -11.59
CA ARG A 10 -42.98 -48.53 -12.55
C ARG A 10 -41.59 -48.86 -12.03
N ARG A 11 -41.26 -50.16 -12.11
CA ARG A 11 -40.01 -50.78 -11.68
C ARG A 11 -38.89 -50.42 -12.66
N VAL A 12 -37.69 -50.16 -12.16
CA VAL A 12 -36.46 -50.01 -12.96
C VAL A 12 -35.62 -51.28 -12.77
N PRO A 13 -35.22 -51.99 -13.83
CA PRO A 13 -34.35 -53.15 -13.71
C PRO A 13 -32.87 -52.76 -13.65
N LEU A 14 -32.16 -53.60 -12.91
CA LEU A 14 -30.75 -53.60 -12.55
C LEU A 14 -29.86 -53.98 -13.74
N GLN A 15 -29.07 -53.05 -14.30
CA GLN A 15 -27.92 -53.38 -15.16
C GLN A 15 -26.83 -52.31 -15.08
N GLY A 16 -25.58 -52.76 -14.92
CA GLY A 16 -24.39 -52.00 -15.30
C GLY A 16 -23.49 -51.56 -14.14
N LEU A 17 -22.68 -52.50 -13.63
CA LEU A 17 -21.39 -52.14 -13.04
C LEU A 17 -20.61 -51.31 -14.07
N LEU A 18 -20.24 -50.07 -13.73
CA LEU A 18 -19.18 -49.36 -14.46
C LEU A 18 -18.24 -48.70 -13.46
N ALA A 19 -16.97 -49.00 -13.67
CA ALA A 19 -15.84 -48.75 -12.80
C ALA A 19 -15.70 -47.26 -12.42
N MET A 20 -15.57 -47.02 -11.12
CA MET A 20 -15.20 -45.75 -10.54
C MET A 20 -13.68 -45.56 -10.72
N LEU A 21 -13.27 -44.98 -11.85
CA LEU A 21 -11.89 -44.54 -12.05
C LEU A 21 -11.76 -43.12 -11.50
N LEU A 22 -11.13 -43.03 -10.34
CA LEU A 22 -10.66 -41.79 -9.72
C LEU A 22 -9.56 -41.19 -10.62
N GLN A 23 -9.94 -40.33 -11.57
CA GLN A 23 -8.95 -39.49 -12.25
C GLN A 23 -8.57 -38.34 -11.32
N VAL A 24 -7.39 -38.47 -10.71
CA VAL A 24 -6.67 -37.35 -10.12
C VAL A 24 -6.32 -36.40 -11.25
N VAL A 25 -7.16 -35.38 -11.46
CA VAL A 25 -6.79 -34.23 -12.27
C VAL A 25 -5.80 -33.43 -11.43
N LEU A 26 -4.51 -33.66 -11.66
CA LEU A 26 -3.49 -32.67 -11.33
C LEU A 26 -3.77 -31.46 -12.23
N CYS A 27 -4.59 -30.53 -11.74
CA CYS A 27 -4.55 -29.16 -12.21
C CYS A 27 -3.16 -28.65 -11.87
N ASP A 28 -2.25 -28.78 -12.83
CA ASP A 28 -1.03 -28.01 -12.86
C ASP A 28 -1.48 -26.55 -13.03
N ALA A 29 -1.74 -25.89 -11.91
CA ALA A 29 -2.03 -24.47 -11.91
C ALA A 29 -0.79 -23.81 -12.51
N PRO A 30 -0.91 -23.05 -13.62
CA PRO A 30 0.21 -22.26 -14.08
C PRO A 30 0.56 -21.33 -12.93
N HIS A 31 1.73 -21.58 -12.34
CA HIS A 31 2.31 -20.72 -11.33
C HIS A 31 2.32 -19.33 -11.93
N GLY A 32 1.57 -18.42 -11.30
CA GLY A 32 1.25 -17.12 -11.84
C GLY A 32 2.48 -16.49 -12.48
N SER A 33 2.38 -16.24 -13.78
CA SER A 33 3.30 -15.33 -14.46
C SER A 33 3.37 -14.08 -13.60
N ALA A 34 4.53 -13.84 -12.98
CA ALA A 34 4.77 -12.62 -12.24
C ALA A 34 4.36 -11.46 -13.17
N ALA A 35 3.26 -10.79 -12.84
CA ALA A 35 2.75 -9.71 -13.65
C ALA A 35 3.90 -8.72 -13.84
N ALA A 36 4.27 -8.47 -15.09
CA ALA A 36 5.28 -7.47 -15.40
C ALA A 36 4.87 -6.18 -14.69
N SER A 37 5.71 -5.73 -13.76
CA SER A 37 5.46 -4.50 -13.00
C SER A 37 5.34 -3.37 -14.01
N SER A 38 4.12 -2.95 -14.31
CA SER A 38 3.85 -1.79 -15.14
C SER A 38 4.46 -0.58 -14.44
N SER A 39 5.59 -0.08 -14.95
CA SER A 39 6.17 1.17 -14.48
C SER A 39 5.36 2.34 -15.02
N ILE A 40 5.23 3.40 -14.25
CA ILE A 40 4.72 4.67 -14.77
C ILE A 40 5.76 5.19 -15.78
N ASN A 41 5.36 5.35 -17.04
CA ASN A 41 6.23 5.90 -18.08
C ASN A 41 6.62 7.36 -17.75
N PRO A 42 7.69 7.90 -18.33
CA PRO A 42 7.93 9.34 -18.29
C PRO A 42 6.85 10.09 -19.10
N PRO A 43 6.56 11.37 -18.76
CA PRO A 43 5.65 12.16 -19.58
C PRO A 43 6.29 12.42 -20.96
N PRO A 44 5.49 12.63 -22.02
CA PRO A 44 6.01 13.01 -23.33
C PRO A 44 6.91 14.25 -23.26
N ALA A 45 7.87 14.37 -24.19
CA ALA A 45 8.79 15.49 -24.24
C ALA A 45 8.06 16.85 -24.18
N GLY A 46 8.52 17.75 -23.31
CA GLY A 46 7.91 19.06 -23.09
C GLY A 46 6.59 19.05 -22.31
N LYS A 47 6.15 17.91 -21.77
CA LYS A 47 4.94 17.79 -20.94
C LYS A 47 5.29 17.41 -19.51
N LEU A 48 4.40 17.77 -18.59
CA LEU A 48 4.43 17.36 -17.19
C LEU A 48 3.17 16.57 -16.86
N TYR A 49 3.27 15.67 -15.88
CA TYR A 49 2.11 15.01 -15.32
C TYR A 49 1.29 15.99 -14.48
N HIS A 50 -0.03 15.91 -14.63
CA HIS A 50 -0.97 16.72 -13.88
C HIS A 50 -1.60 15.87 -12.77
N GLY A 51 -1.22 16.14 -11.53
CA GLY A 51 -1.78 15.49 -10.34
C GLY A 51 -2.81 16.35 -9.64
N VAL A 52 -3.73 15.72 -8.90
CA VAL A 52 -4.75 16.44 -8.14
C VAL A 52 -5.11 15.75 -6.82
N TYR A 53 -5.31 16.56 -5.78
CA TYR A 53 -6.23 16.28 -4.68
C TYR A 53 -7.55 16.98 -5.01
N PRO A 54 -8.56 16.27 -5.54
CA PRO A 54 -9.71 16.92 -6.21
C PRO A 54 -10.74 17.45 -5.21
N GLY A 55 -10.58 17.15 -3.92
CA GLY A 55 -11.47 17.58 -2.86
C GLY A 55 -11.64 16.49 -1.80
N GLY A 56 -12.31 16.87 -0.72
CA GLY A 56 -12.67 16.05 0.43
C GLY A 56 -13.59 16.88 1.33
N GLN A 57 -14.45 16.25 2.10
CA GLN A 57 -15.47 16.93 2.92
C GLN A 57 -14.95 17.21 4.34
N THR A 58 -14.15 16.30 4.87
CA THR A 58 -13.67 16.29 6.25
C THR A 58 -12.33 17.01 6.43
N GLY A 59 -11.54 17.13 5.36
CA GLY A 59 -10.16 17.64 5.40
C GLY A 59 -9.12 16.61 5.85
N GLU A 60 -9.53 15.37 6.16
CA GLU A 60 -8.62 14.25 6.48
C GLU A 60 -8.00 13.61 5.24
N GLU A 61 -8.39 14.08 4.06
CA GLU A 61 -7.91 13.67 2.73
C GLU A 61 -8.18 12.18 2.42
N ASP A 62 -9.06 11.50 3.17
CA ASP A 62 -9.40 10.09 3.03
C ASP A 62 -10.84 9.84 2.56
N ASP A 63 -11.53 10.90 2.13
CA ASP A 63 -12.94 10.90 1.72
C ASP A 63 -13.15 11.39 0.27
N VAL A 64 -12.11 11.30 -0.55
CA VAL A 64 -12.13 11.65 -1.98
C VAL A 64 -13.08 10.74 -2.75
N THR A 65 -13.91 11.32 -3.62
CA THR A 65 -14.87 10.58 -4.45
C THR A 65 -14.63 10.75 -5.95
N LEU A 66 -15.21 9.86 -6.75
CA LEU A 66 -15.26 10.00 -8.21
C LEU A 66 -15.99 11.29 -8.64
N GLY A 67 -16.97 11.75 -7.85
CA GLY A 67 -17.69 13.00 -8.08
C GLY A 67 -16.76 14.21 -7.99
N ASP A 68 -15.89 14.25 -6.98
CA ASP A 68 -14.89 15.31 -6.80
C ASP A 68 -13.94 15.37 -7.99
N LEU A 69 -13.42 14.21 -8.42
CA LEU A 69 -12.55 14.13 -9.60
C LEU A 69 -13.26 14.60 -10.87
N THR A 70 -14.49 14.13 -11.10
CA THR A 70 -15.27 14.48 -12.30
C THR A 70 -15.55 15.97 -12.36
N SER A 71 -15.92 16.57 -11.23
CA SER A 71 -16.15 18.01 -11.09
C SER A 71 -14.88 18.81 -11.38
N TYR A 72 -13.75 18.41 -10.78
CA TYR A 72 -12.46 19.04 -11.01
C TYR A 72 -12.04 18.98 -12.48
N GLN A 73 -12.03 17.78 -13.08
CA GLN A 73 -11.62 17.57 -14.47
C GLN A 73 -12.52 18.33 -15.46
N GLY A 74 -13.82 18.39 -15.19
CA GLY A 74 -14.77 19.19 -15.98
C GLY A 74 -14.46 20.69 -15.93
N THR A 75 -14.07 21.19 -14.76
CA THR A 75 -13.71 22.61 -14.55
C THR A 75 -12.40 22.98 -15.24
N VAL A 76 -11.34 22.18 -15.04
CA VAL A 76 -10.00 22.48 -15.59
C VAL A 76 -9.81 22.01 -17.03
N ARG A 77 -10.77 21.21 -17.56
CA ARG A 77 -10.74 20.60 -18.89
C ARG A 77 -9.47 19.78 -19.16
N LYS A 78 -9.01 19.06 -18.13
CA LYS A 78 -7.82 18.18 -18.18
C LYS A 78 -8.07 16.93 -17.36
N THR A 79 -7.51 15.81 -17.81
CA THR A 79 -7.47 14.56 -17.04
C THR A 79 -6.32 14.60 -16.03
N ALA A 80 -6.56 14.07 -14.84
CA ALA A 80 -5.53 13.90 -13.83
C ALA A 80 -4.74 12.61 -14.13
N ALA A 81 -3.42 12.71 -14.19
CA ALA A 81 -2.54 11.56 -14.28
C ALA A 81 -2.54 10.74 -12.98
N TRP A 82 -2.64 11.42 -11.84
CA TRP A 82 -2.74 10.80 -10.53
C TRP A 82 -3.68 11.56 -9.61
N VAL A 83 -4.35 10.80 -8.76
CA VAL A 83 -5.27 11.29 -7.73
C VAL A 83 -4.67 10.97 -6.37
N TYR A 84 -4.46 12.02 -5.59
CA TYR A 84 -3.88 11.96 -4.26
C TYR A 84 -4.97 11.77 -3.19
N PHE A 85 -4.70 10.91 -2.20
CA PHE A 85 -5.49 10.76 -0.98
C PHE A 85 -4.65 10.18 0.17
N SER A 86 -5.15 10.31 1.40
CA SER A 86 -4.55 9.76 2.62
C SER A 86 -5.14 8.39 2.98
N ASN A 87 -4.28 7.43 3.31
CA ASN A 87 -4.67 6.20 3.99
C ASN A 87 -4.29 6.30 5.47
N ASN A 88 -5.24 6.78 6.26
CA ASN A 88 -5.11 7.02 7.71
C ASN A 88 -5.22 5.72 8.52
N TRP A 89 -4.12 5.28 9.13
CA TRP A 89 -4.05 4.02 9.89
C TRP A 89 -4.79 4.01 11.24
N TYR A 90 -5.21 5.18 11.73
CA TYR A 90 -6.14 5.25 12.84
C TYR A 90 -7.54 4.78 12.47
N SER A 91 -7.90 4.86 11.18
CA SER A 91 -9.19 4.45 10.64
C SER A 91 -9.11 3.00 10.15
N ASP A 92 -8.22 2.73 9.19
CA ASP A 92 -8.00 1.40 8.63
C ASP A 92 -6.55 1.19 8.17
N ARG A 93 -5.98 0.03 8.49
CA ARG A 93 -4.61 -0.35 8.14
C ARG A 93 -4.52 -1.17 6.85
N HIS A 94 -5.65 -1.55 6.26
CA HIS A 94 -5.64 -2.29 5.01
C HIS A 94 -5.28 -1.40 3.83
N PHE A 95 -4.83 -2.02 2.74
CA PHE A 95 -4.70 -1.33 1.47
C PHE A 95 -6.08 -0.77 1.06
N PRO A 96 -6.19 0.52 0.68
CA PRO A 96 -7.46 1.19 0.39
C PRO A 96 -8.01 0.76 -0.99
N LEU A 97 -8.38 -0.52 -1.11
CA LEU A 97 -8.70 -1.17 -2.38
C LEU A 97 -9.85 -0.49 -3.11
N ALA A 98 -10.92 -0.13 -2.42
CA ALA A 98 -12.07 0.52 -3.03
C ALA A 98 -11.70 1.87 -3.65
N MET A 99 -10.90 2.67 -2.94
CA MET A 99 -10.45 3.99 -3.40
C MET A 99 -9.47 3.87 -4.57
N ALA A 100 -8.47 3.00 -4.44
CA ALA A 100 -7.52 2.72 -5.50
C ALA A 100 -8.21 2.20 -6.77
N THR A 101 -9.23 1.33 -6.61
CA THR A 101 -10.00 0.75 -7.71
C THR A 101 -10.71 1.81 -8.52
N TRP A 102 -11.50 2.69 -7.90
CA TRP A 102 -12.22 3.71 -8.70
C TRP A 102 -11.26 4.71 -9.35
N ILE A 103 -10.14 5.06 -8.70
CA ILE A 103 -9.12 5.96 -9.28
C ILE A 103 -8.53 5.33 -10.55
N ARG A 104 -8.16 4.04 -10.49
CA ARG A 104 -7.67 3.28 -11.65
C ARG A 104 -8.73 3.22 -12.75
N ASP A 105 -9.97 2.90 -12.39
CA ASP A 105 -11.07 2.75 -13.35
C ASP A 105 -11.43 4.10 -14.01
N ALA A 106 -11.15 5.23 -13.35
CA ALA A 106 -11.21 6.57 -13.91
C ALA A 106 -10.02 6.95 -14.82
N GLY A 107 -9.04 6.04 -15.00
CA GLY A 107 -7.87 6.24 -15.84
C GLY A 107 -6.71 7.01 -15.18
N SER A 108 -6.77 7.20 -13.86
CA SER A 108 -5.73 7.87 -13.08
C SER A 108 -4.92 6.85 -12.26
N VAL A 109 -3.70 7.22 -11.87
CA VAL A 109 -2.87 6.44 -10.94
C VAL A 109 -3.21 6.82 -9.48
N PRO A 110 -3.50 5.86 -8.59
CA PRO A 110 -3.63 6.15 -7.17
C PRO A 110 -2.30 6.64 -6.58
N PHE A 111 -2.30 7.86 -6.02
CA PHE A 111 -1.24 8.36 -5.16
C PHE A 111 -1.72 8.27 -3.72
N ILE A 112 -1.12 7.37 -2.96
CA ILE A 112 -1.52 7.04 -1.60
C ILE A 112 -0.51 7.61 -0.62
N ARG A 113 -0.94 8.53 0.24
CA ARG A 113 -0.16 8.93 1.41
C ARG A 113 -0.38 7.91 2.52
N LEU A 114 0.65 7.15 2.85
CA LEU A 114 0.58 6.15 3.92
C LEU A 114 0.76 6.84 5.28
N MET A 115 -0.36 7.12 5.94
CA MET A 115 -0.40 7.93 7.16
C MET A 115 -0.35 7.03 8.40
N LEU A 116 0.86 6.71 8.86
CA LEU A 116 1.13 5.93 10.09
C LEU A 116 0.86 6.77 11.37
N ARG A 117 -0.31 7.39 11.47
CA ARG A 117 -0.76 8.19 12.63
C ARG A 117 -1.86 7.45 13.39
N ASP A 118 -1.86 7.58 14.72
CA ASP A 118 -2.80 6.84 15.57
C ASP A 118 -4.09 7.57 15.89
N SER A 119 -4.26 8.79 15.35
CA SER A 119 -5.49 9.57 15.44
C SER A 119 -5.52 10.73 14.42
N PRO A 120 -6.65 11.46 14.31
CA PRO A 120 -6.72 12.63 13.45
C PRO A 120 -5.98 13.87 14.04
N GLU A 121 -5.59 13.86 15.31
CA GLU A 121 -5.03 15.07 15.93
C GLU A 121 -3.60 15.36 15.47
N GLN A 122 -3.35 16.62 15.10
CA GLN A 122 -2.04 17.12 14.67
C GLN A 122 -1.18 17.59 15.87
N ASN A 123 0.09 17.85 15.62
CA ASN A 123 1.03 18.49 16.57
C ASN A 123 1.24 17.70 17.87
N ARG A 124 1.25 16.37 17.77
CA ARG A 124 1.47 15.47 18.91
C ARG A 124 2.25 14.22 18.50
N PRO A 125 2.95 13.57 19.44
CA PRO A 125 3.61 12.30 19.16
C PRO A 125 2.60 11.15 18.99
N ASN A 126 2.97 10.15 18.20
CA ASN A 126 2.29 8.86 18.21
C ASN A 126 2.49 8.17 19.56
N ARG A 127 1.48 7.43 20.01
CA ARG A 127 1.49 6.49 21.12
C ARG A 127 1.48 5.05 20.63
N ILE A 128 0.79 4.77 19.52
CA ILE A 128 0.70 3.43 18.92
C ILE A 128 1.80 3.25 17.88
N PHE A 129 1.74 3.99 16.77
CA PHE A 129 2.69 3.87 15.65
C PHE A 129 3.97 4.68 15.88
N THR A 130 4.63 4.49 17.03
CA THR A 130 5.88 5.21 17.33
C THR A 130 7.00 4.73 16.43
N LEU A 131 7.94 5.61 16.07
CA LEU A 131 9.07 5.22 15.21
C LEU A 131 9.90 4.10 15.84
N LYS A 132 10.05 4.10 17.16
CA LYS A 132 10.70 3.01 17.92
C LYS A 132 10.02 1.66 17.69
N ARG A 133 8.69 1.60 17.72
CA ARG A 133 7.93 0.36 17.52
C ARG A 133 7.93 -0.08 16.06
N ILE A 134 7.84 0.87 15.13
CA ILE A 134 8.00 0.61 13.69
C ILE A 134 9.39 -0.01 13.40
N LEU A 135 10.47 0.62 13.90
CA LEU A 135 11.84 0.11 13.72
C LEU A 135 12.10 -1.24 14.39
N LYS A 136 11.37 -1.55 15.47
CA LYS A 136 11.40 -2.86 16.13
C LYS A 136 10.67 -3.96 15.32
N GLY A 137 9.88 -3.57 14.32
CA GLY A 137 9.07 -4.49 13.52
C GLY A 137 7.74 -4.86 14.17
N ASP A 138 7.24 -4.09 15.14
CA ASP A 138 5.95 -4.38 15.80
C ASP A 138 4.77 -4.35 14.81
N PHE A 139 4.91 -3.67 13.65
CA PHE A 139 3.87 -3.49 12.61
C PHE A 139 4.23 -4.15 11.28
N ASP A 140 5.28 -4.96 11.24
CA ASP A 140 5.77 -5.62 10.04
C ASP A 140 4.74 -6.52 9.38
N LYS A 141 3.91 -7.21 10.18
CA LYS A 141 2.82 -8.05 9.68
C LYS A 141 1.79 -7.22 8.92
N ASP A 142 1.38 -6.09 9.50
CA ASP A 142 0.40 -5.17 8.90
C ASP A 142 0.97 -4.56 7.60
N LEU A 143 2.21 -4.08 7.63
CA LEU A 143 2.90 -3.53 6.45
C LEU A 143 3.06 -4.57 5.33
N ARG A 144 3.39 -5.83 5.67
CA ARG A 144 3.47 -6.91 4.68
C ARG A 144 2.11 -7.25 4.09
N ALA A 145 1.04 -7.24 4.89
CA ALA A 145 -0.32 -7.46 4.40
C ALA A 145 -0.76 -6.32 3.46
N TRP A 146 -0.48 -5.07 3.85
CA TRP A 146 -0.74 -3.89 3.03
C TRP A 146 0.03 -3.97 1.69
N ALA A 147 1.33 -4.29 1.74
CA ALA A 147 2.16 -4.42 0.54
C ALA A 147 1.75 -5.60 -0.34
N ALA A 148 1.28 -6.70 0.25
CA ALA A 148 0.74 -7.83 -0.49
C ALA A 148 -0.53 -7.45 -1.26
N ALA A 149 -1.47 -6.78 -0.60
CA ALA A 149 -2.68 -6.28 -1.26
C ALA A 149 -2.37 -5.23 -2.33
N ALA A 150 -1.40 -4.34 -2.09
CA ALA A 150 -0.93 -3.36 -3.07
C ALA A 150 -0.29 -4.01 -4.31
N ARG A 151 0.44 -5.11 -4.13
CA ARG A 151 0.97 -5.92 -5.24
C ARG A 151 -0.17 -6.60 -6.00
N ASP A 152 -1.10 -7.21 -5.27
CA ASP A 152 -2.22 -7.97 -5.86
C ASP A 152 -3.23 -7.06 -6.59
N PHE A 153 -3.25 -5.75 -6.26
CA PHE A 153 -3.97 -4.73 -7.03
C PHE A 153 -3.53 -4.65 -8.50
N GLY A 154 -2.26 -5.01 -8.80
CA GLY A 154 -1.80 -5.34 -10.15
C GLY A 154 -1.59 -4.16 -11.10
N THR A 155 -1.77 -2.91 -10.65
CA THR A 155 -1.53 -1.70 -11.46
C THR A 155 -0.60 -0.72 -10.75
N PRO A 156 0.05 0.22 -11.48
CA PRO A 156 0.93 1.19 -10.85
C PRO A 156 0.20 1.98 -9.76
N ILE A 157 0.89 2.19 -8.64
CA ILE A 157 0.50 3.10 -7.56
C ILE A 157 1.71 3.95 -7.19
N ILE A 158 1.47 5.13 -6.64
CA ILE A 158 2.50 5.95 -6.00
C ILE A 158 2.23 5.92 -4.50
N VAL A 159 3.26 5.69 -3.70
CA VAL A 159 3.15 5.64 -2.24
C VAL A 159 4.09 6.67 -1.64
N GLU A 160 3.53 7.62 -0.90
CA GLU A 160 4.29 8.57 -0.08
C GLU A 160 4.32 8.10 1.38
N CYS A 161 5.50 8.11 1.97
CA CYS A 161 5.71 7.82 3.40
C CYS A 161 6.46 8.98 4.03
N GLY A 162 6.10 9.37 5.25
CA GLY A 162 6.81 10.42 5.98
C GLY A 162 6.55 11.83 5.43
N THR A 163 5.31 12.11 5.04
CA THR A 163 4.86 13.43 4.59
C THR A 163 5.24 14.55 5.54
N GLU A 164 5.75 15.67 5.02
CA GLU A 164 6.08 16.88 5.79
C GLU A 164 6.94 16.57 7.05
N VAL A 165 7.91 15.66 6.91
CA VAL A 165 8.75 15.17 8.04
C VAL A 165 9.63 16.26 8.67
N ASP A 166 9.86 17.36 7.95
CA ASP A 166 10.57 18.54 8.42
C ASP A 166 9.68 19.45 9.31
N GLY A 167 8.36 19.32 9.22
CA GLY A 167 7.40 20.03 10.05
C GLY A 167 7.02 19.30 11.34
N GLU A 168 6.27 19.99 12.21
CA GLU A 168 5.80 19.42 13.49
C GLU A 168 4.40 18.78 13.40
N ARG A 169 3.70 19.01 12.28
CA ARG A 169 2.30 18.64 12.07
C ARG A 169 2.04 17.16 12.30
N PHE A 170 2.95 16.30 11.84
CA PHE A 170 2.76 14.85 11.86
C PHE A 170 3.73 14.12 12.81
N PRO A 171 3.32 12.97 13.37
CA PRO A 171 4.00 12.33 14.51
C PRO A 171 5.36 11.67 14.20
N TRP A 172 5.76 11.56 12.93
CA TRP A 172 7.00 10.90 12.48
C TRP A 172 8.21 11.85 12.35
N ASN A 173 8.04 13.14 12.64
CA ASN A 173 9.14 14.11 12.56
C ASN A 173 10.17 13.95 13.69
N GLY A 174 11.28 14.69 13.56
CA GLY A 174 12.37 14.70 14.53
C GLY A 174 11.98 15.16 15.94
N LYS A 175 11.17 16.22 16.10
CA LYS A 175 10.74 16.73 17.41
C LYS A 175 10.06 15.65 18.27
N TRP A 176 9.17 14.87 17.66
CA TRP A 176 8.44 13.81 18.37
C TRP A 176 9.25 12.52 18.56
N ASN A 177 10.37 12.36 17.84
CA ASN A 177 11.17 11.13 17.82
C ASN A 177 12.65 11.35 18.21
N GLY A 178 12.95 12.37 19.02
CA GLY A 178 14.26 12.53 19.65
C GLY A 178 15.31 13.28 18.82
N GLY A 179 14.87 14.08 17.83
CA GLY A 179 15.67 14.88 16.90
C GLY A 179 16.53 16.00 17.51
N GLY A 180 16.75 15.99 18.83
CA GLY A 180 17.75 16.80 19.52
C GLY A 180 18.77 15.98 20.34
N ALA A 181 18.59 14.66 20.50
CA ALA A 181 19.37 13.88 21.47
C ALA A 181 20.45 12.98 20.86
N ASN A 182 20.47 12.71 19.55
CA ASN A 182 21.51 11.91 18.90
C ASN A 182 21.68 12.29 17.42
N LYS A 183 22.78 12.96 17.08
CA LYS A 183 23.12 13.39 15.69
C LYS A 183 23.44 12.24 14.72
N ASN A 184 23.26 10.98 15.11
CA ASN A 184 23.79 9.82 14.38
C ASN A 184 22.74 8.77 13.93
N VAL A 185 21.43 9.07 13.96
CA VAL A 185 20.42 8.07 13.53
C VAL A 185 19.39 8.69 12.59
N LEU A 186 19.81 9.01 11.36
CA LEU A 186 18.87 9.05 10.23
C LEU A 186 19.01 7.73 9.44
N GLY A 187 18.58 6.65 10.08
CA GLY A 187 18.58 5.30 9.52
C GLY A 187 17.32 5.03 8.71
N ARG A 188 17.31 5.47 7.45
CA ARG A 188 16.66 4.85 6.28
C ARG A 188 15.40 4.00 6.57
N LEU A 189 14.20 4.59 6.51
CA LEU A 189 12.96 3.83 6.30
C LEU A 189 13.01 3.24 4.87
N ARG A 190 13.38 1.97 4.74
CA ARG A 190 13.52 1.28 3.46
C ARG A 190 12.34 0.31 3.30
N ILE A 191 11.31 0.71 2.54
CA ILE A 191 10.21 -0.20 2.15
C ILE A 191 10.60 -1.10 0.97
N SER A 192 11.81 -0.99 0.43
CA SER A 192 12.21 -1.66 -0.81
C SER A 192 13.29 -2.74 -0.69
N ASP A 193 13.70 -3.19 0.50
CA ASP A 193 14.91 -4.03 0.64
C ASP A 193 14.67 -5.41 1.29
N GLN A 194 13.84 -6.21 0.62
CA GLN A 194 13.75 -7.66 0.83
C GLN A 194 14.16 -8.38 -0.47
N THR A 195 15.35 -8.10 -0.99
CA THR A 195 15.99 -8.98 -1.98
C THR A 195 17.52 -8.90 -1.90
N ILE A 196 18.13 -9.97 -1.39
CA ILE A 196 19.49 -10.48 -1.67
C ILE A 196 20.63 -9.43 -1.77
N ALA A 197 21.41 -9.28 -0.70
CA ALA A 197 22.85 -9.01 -0.82
C ALA A 197 23.62 -9.49 0.42
N LYS A 198 24.60 -10.36 0.17
CA LYS A 198 25.51 -10.97 1.13
C LYS A 198 26.33 -9.89 1.87
N ARG A 199 26.58 -10.14 3.16
CA ARG A 199 27.52 -9.40 4.00
C ARG A 199 28.88 -9.28 3.32
N HIS A 200 29.45 -8.08 3.28
CA HIS A 200 30.88 -7.84 3.26
C HIS A 200 31.22 -6.88 4.41
N PRO A 201 32.33 -7.10 5.15
CA PRO A 201 32.66 -6.33 6.35
C PRO A 201 33.27 -4.96 6.02
N SER A 202 32.98 -3.98 6.88
CA SER A 202 33.57 -2.63 6.86
C SER A 202 35.09 -2.67 6.95
N PRO A 203 35.81 -1.78 6.23
CA PRO A 203 37.21 -1.52 6.54
C PRO A 203 37.34 -0.69 7.82
N GLU A 204 38.38 -1.02 8.58
CA GLU A 204 38.77 -0.51 9.89
C GLU A 204 38.95 1.01 9.94
N ALA A 205 38.72 1.56 11.14
CA ALA A 205 38.98 2.94 11.49
C ALA A 205 40.49 3.19 11.62
N GLU A 206 41.02 4.19 10.91
CA GLU A 206 42.34 4.74 11.22
C GLU A 206 42.28 5.72 12.40
N PRO A 207 43.37 5.82 13.19
CA PRO A 207 43.31 6.33 14.55
C PRO A 207 43.42 7.86 14.66
N SER A 208 42.77 8.35 15.72
CA SER A 208 42.79 9.71 16.24
C SER A 208 44.20 10.21 16.56
N SER A 209 44.63 11.29 15.90
CA SER A 209 45.73 12.13 16.38
C SER A 209 45.19 13.28 17.24
N LYS A 210 45.38 13.15 18.56
CA LYS A 210 45.47 14.28 19.50
C LYS A 210 46.69 14.03 20.38
N ALA A 211 47.64 14.97 20.39
CA ALA A 211 48.17 15.60 21.61
C ALA A 211 49.46 16.42 21.38
N ILE A 212 49.38 17.73 21.72
CA ILE A 212 50.21 18.43 22.72
C ILE A 212 51.72 18.66 22.44
N GLY A 213 52.09 19.95 22.28
CA GLY A 213 52.89 20.65 23.30
C GLY A 213 54.34 21.09 23.00
N LYS A 214 54.61 22.36 23.36
CA LYS A 214 55.88 23.05 23.70
C LYS A 214 56.77 23.57 22.55
N ARG A 215 56.83 24.90 22.42
CA ARG A 215 57.79 25.78 23.12
C ARG A 215 57.21 27.17 23.30
#